data_AF-A0A161W8X1-F1
#
_entry.id   AF-A0A161W8X1-F1
#
_cell.length_a   1.000
_cell.length_b   1.000
_cell.length_c   1.000
_cell.angle_alpha   90.00
_cell.angle_beta   90.00
_cell.angle_gamma   90.00
#
_symmetry.space_group_name_H-M   'P 1'
#
loop_
_entity.id
_entity.type
_entity.pdbx_description
1 polymer ?
#
loop_
_entity_poly.entity_id
_entity_poly.type
_entity_poly.pdbx_seq_one_letter_code
_entity_poly.pdbx_strand_id
1 'polypeptide(L)'
;MAIKPANRYNMDETGILEGKGSNGLVLGRAETKSVRKKQPGSRAWVSIIECISAEGIPLYPLVIYKGKTVQQQWFPLDLSPVFLPQTAPSQSGQVRLLILDGHGSHTTTEFMWQCYINNVHLLFLPPHTSHVLQPLD
;
A
#
# COMPACT_ATOMS: atom_id res chain seq x y z
N MET A 1 9.05 -26.40 -8.65
CA MET A 1 10.18 -25.64 -8.06
C MET A 1 9.57 -24.49 -7.26
N ALA A 2 9.98 -24.27 -6.01
CA ALA A 2 9.35 -23.26 -5.15
C ALA A 2 9.91 -21.86 -5.45
N ILE A 3 9.08 -20.82 -5.42
CA ILE A 3 9.50 -19.41 -5.54
C ILE A 3 10.33 -19.03 -4.31
N LYS A 4 11.50 -18.42 -4.48
CA LYS A 4 12.38 -18.02 -3.36
C LYS A 4 11.71 -16.95 -2.48
N PRO A 5 11.95 -16.91 -1.15
CA PRO A 5 11.44 -15.86 -0.27
C PRO A 5 11.77 -14.44 -0.75
N ALA A 6 12.99 -14.19 -1.23
CA ALA A 6 13.40 -12.93 -1.88
C ALA A 6 12.48 -12.46 -3.02
N ASN A 7 11.77 -13.39 -3.67
CA ASN A 7 10.89 -13.12 -4.82
C ASN A 7 9.41 -13.18 -4.45
N ARG A 8 9.06 -13.23 -3.16
CA ARG A 8 7.68 -13.18 -2.66
C ARG A 8 7.45 -11.84 -2.01
N TYR A 9 6.41 -11.14 -2.41
CA TYR A 9 6.12 -9.79 -1.97
C TYR A 9 4.68 -9.69 -1.47
N ASN A 10 4.49 -9.02 -0.34
CA ASN A 10 3.19 -8.56 0.09
C ASN A 10 3.07 -7.07 -0.21
N MET A 11 1.93 -6.64 -0.75
CA MET A 11 1.63 -5.25 -1.04
C MET A 11 0.28 -4.87 -0.45
N ASP A 12 0.23 -3.68 0.14
CA ASP A 12 -0.96 -3.15 0.80
C ASP A 12 -1.06 -1.62 0.64
N GLU A 13 -2.26 -1.08 0.83
CA GLU A 13 -2.55 0.36 0.81
C GLU A 13 -2.96 0.85 2.20
N THR A 14 -2.13 1.73 2.79
CA THR A 14 -2.44 2.36 4.07
C THR A 14 -2.78 3.84 3.92
N GLY A 15 -3.85 4.28 4.60
CA GLY A 15 -4.30 5.66 4.58
C GLY A 15 -3.86 6.43 5.83
N ILE A 16 -3.12 7.53 5.63
CA ILE A 16 -2.76 8.46 6.71
C ILE A 16 -3.58 9.75 6.60
N LEU A 17 -4.22 10.14 7.71
CA LEU A 17 -4.97 11.40 7.80
C LEU A 17 -4.04 12.54 8.21
N GLU A 18 -3.90 13.55 7.35
CA GLU A 18 -3.24 14.81 7.68
C GLU A 18 -3.92 15.49 8.89
N GLY A 19 -3.11 16.06 9.79
CA GLY A 19 -3.62 16.79 10.95
C GLY A 19 -4.30 15.91 12.01
N LYS A 20 -4.10 14.59 11.99
CA LYS A 20 -4.55 13.70 13.08
C LYS A 20 -3.77 14.03 14.36
N GLY A 21 -4.41 14.79 15.25
CA GLY A 21 -3.89 15.06 16.58
C GLY A 21 -3.94 13.81 17.46
N SER A 22 -2.90 13.59 18.26
CA SER A 22 -2.93 12.61 19.35
C SER A 22 -3.83 13.12 20.49
N ASN A 23 -4.54 12.20 21.13
CA ASN A 23 -5.20 12.51 22.40
C ASN A 23 -4.12 12.86 23.43
N GLY A 24 -4.31 13.97 24.14
CA GLY A 24 -3.39 14.43 25.17
C GLY A 24 -4.12 14.62 26.50
N LEU A 25 -3.41 14.39 27.60
CA LEU A 25 -3.88 14.78 28.92
C LEU A 25 -3.90 16.32 29.00
N VAL A 26 -5.01 16.90 29.45
CA VAL A 26 -5.14 18.35 29.62
C VAL A 26 -5.64 18.65 31.03
N LEU A 27 -5.08 19.69 31.67
CA LEU A 27 -5.59 20.22 32.93
C LEU A 27 -6.78 21.14 32.62
N GLY A 28 -7.93 20.87 33.24
CA GLY A 28 -9.16 21.63 33.03
C GLY A 28 -9.98 21.77 34.29
N ARG A 29 -11.08 22.54 34.22
CA ARG A 29 -12.04 22.66 35.32
C ARG A 29 -12.68 21.32 35.63
N ALA A 30 -13.00 21.08 36.91
CA ALA A 30 -13.55 19.81 37.39
C ALA A 30 -14.84 19.39 36.66
N GLU A 31 -15.65 20.34 36.20
CA GLU A 31 -16.89 20.04 35.46
C GLU A 31 -16.65 19.73 33.98
N THR A 32 -15.43 19.96 33.46
CA THR A 32 -15.11 19.83 32.03
C THR A 32 -14.49 18.46 31.73
N LYS A 33 -15.31 17.52 31.23
CA LYS A 33 -14.88 16.13 30.97
C LYS A 33 -13.98 15.92 29.74
N SER A 34 -14.04 16.82 28.75
CA SER A 34 -13.14 16.79 27.59
C SER A 34 -13.07 18.17 26.93
N VAL A 35 -11.92 18.50 26.33
CA VAL A 35 -11.72 19.74 25.57
C VAL A 35 -11.35 19.39 24.14
N ARG A 36 -12.15 19.85 23.17
CA ARG A 36 -11.84 19.67 21.74
C ARG A 36 -10.88 20.76 21.28
N LYS A 37 -9.64 20.39 20.95
CA LYS A 37 -8.70 21.31 20.30
C LYS A 37 -8.99 21.35 18.79
N LYS A 38 -9.52 22.48 18.30
CA LYS A 38 -9.54 22.73 16.85
C LYS A 38 -8.09 22.91 16.40
N GLN A 39 -7.57 22.02 15.56
CA GLN A 39 -6.28 22.21 14.92
C GLN A 39 -6.51 22.86 13.56
N PRO A 40 -5.86 23.99 13.25
CA PRO A 40 -5.78 24.50 11.89
C PRO A 40 -4.93 23.50 11.10
N GLY A 41 -5.56 22.73 10.21
CA GLY A 41 -4.88 21.71 9.42
C GLY A 41 -5.81 21.13 8.36
N SER A 42 -5.23 20.75 7.23
CA SER A 42 -5.91 19.94 6.22
C SER A 42 -6.33 18.60 6.83
N ARG A 43 -7.57 18.16 6.60
CA ARG A 43 -8.06 16.79 6.92
C ARG A 43 -8.00 15.91 5.68
N ALA A 44 -6.97 16.08 4.86
CA ALA A 44 -6.80 15.26 3.66
C ALA A 44 -6.27 13.88 4.04
N TRP A 45 -6.71 12.87 3.29
CA TRP A 45 -6.14 11.53 3.33
C TRP A 45 -5.01 11.46 2.33
N VAL A 46 -3.89 10.90 2.76
CA VAL A 46 -2.76 10.51 1.92
C VAL A 46 -2.70 8.99 1.94
N SER A 47 -2.74 8.37 0.76
CA SER A 47 -2.55 6.92 0.64
C SER A 47 -1.07 6.62 0.44
N ILE A 48 -0.59 5.56 1.06
CA ILE A 48 0.76 5.04 0.90
C ILE A 48 0.62 3.59 0.43
N ILE A 49 1.20 3.28 -0.73
CA ILE A 49 1.36 1.90 -1.17
C ILE A 49 2.67 1.38 -0.59
N GLU A 50 2.57 0.41 0.29
CA GLU A 50 3.70 -0.27 0.90
C GLU A 50 3.87 -1.67 0.32
N CYS A 51 5.11 -2.12 0.20
CA CYS A 51 5.42 -3.44 -0.29
C CYS A 51 6.69 -3.97 0.35
N ILE A 52 6.64 -5.22 0.83
CA ILE A 52 7.75 -5.87 1.52
C ILE A 52 7.98 -7.27 0.96
N SER A 53 9.25 -7.68 0.84
CA SER A 53 9.59 -9.06 0.50
C SER A 53 9.40 -9.99 1.70
N ALA A 54 9.29 -11.30 1.46
CA ALA A 54 9.24 -12.29 2.53
C ALA A 54 10.57 -12.44 3.30
N GLU A 55 11.63 -11.74 2.88
CA GLU A 55 12.88 -11.58 3.63
C GLU A 55 12.87 -10.34 4.53
N GLY A 56 11.77 -9.58 4.54
CA GLY A 56 11.62 -8.37 5.34
C GLY A 56 12.25 -7.12 4.70
N ILE A 57 12.53 -7.16 3.39
CA ILE A 57 13.11 -6.01 2.68
C ILE A 57 11.97 -5.15 2.10
N PRO A 58 11.79 -3.90 2.55
CA PRO A 58 10.77 -3.01 2.01
C PRO A 58 11.21 -2.43 0.66
N LEU A 59 10.26 -2.20 -0.23
CA LEU A 59 10.42 -1.39 -1.43
C LEU A 59 10.23 0.09 -1.08
N TYR A 60 10.76 0.99 -1.92
CA TYR A 60 10.45 2.42 -1.81
C TYR A 60 8.94 2.62 -1.97
N PRO A 61 8.26 3.26 -0.98
CA PRO A 61 6.82 3.39 -0.99
C PRO A 61 6.35 4.41 -2.03
N LEU A 62 5.16 4.19 -2.59
CA LEU A 62 4.49 5.18 -3.43
C LEU A 62 3.51 5.98 -2.56
N VAL A 63 3.70 7.29 -2.50
CA VAL A 63 2.83 8.21 -1.74
C VAL A 63 1.89 8.93 -2.68
N ILE A 64 0.59 8.78 -2.46
CA ILE A 64 -0.48 9.39 -3.26
C ILE A 64 -1.16 10.47 -2.42
N TYR A 65 -0.91 11.72 -2.77
CA TYR A 65 -1.56 12.87 -2.15
C TYR A 65 -2.96 13.11 -2.72
N LYS A 66 -3.85 13.68 -1.90
CA LYS A 66 -5.19 14.09 -2.33
C LYS A 66 -5.13 15.11 -3.46
N GLY A 67 -5.53 14.71 -4.66
CA GLY A 67 -5.68 15.60 -5.83
C GLY A 67 -7.12 16.11 -6.01
N LYS A 68 -7.30 17.31 -6.60
CA LYS A 68 -8.60 17.76 -7.14
C LYS A 68 -8.89 17.19 -8.53
N THR A 69 -7.84 16.86 -9.27
CA THR A 69 -7.89 16.27 -10.61
C THR A 69 -6.74 15.27 -10.71
N VAL A 70 -7.02 14.05 -11.16
CA VAL A 70 -5.99 13.05 -11.43
C VAL A 70 -5.26 13.48 -12.70
N GLN A 71 -4.02 13.97 -12.57
CA GLN A 71 -3.18 14.17 -13.75
C GLN A 71 -2.63 12.80 -14.16
N GLN A 72 -3.31 12.13 -15.10
CA GLN A 72 -2.95 10.78 -15.55
C GLN A 72 -1.49 10.64 -16.00
N GLN A 73 -0.84 11.73 -16.43
CA GLN A 73 0.59 11.76 -16.75
C GLN A 73 1.51 11.36 -15.59
N TRP A 74 1.07 11.52 -14.34
CA TRP A 74 1.85 11.20 -13.13
C TRP A 74 1.56 9.80 -12.59
N PHE A 75 0.51 9.16 -13.10
CA PHE A 75 0.12 7.80 -12.75
C PHE A 75 0.28 6.94 -14.00
N PRO A 76 1.47 6.38 -14.24
CA PRO A 76 1.57 5.23 -15.12
C PRO A 76 0.48 4.24 -14.68
N LEU A 77 -0.29 3.74 -15.65
CA LEU A 77 -1.51 2.96 -15.44
C LEU A 77 -1.26 1.60 -14.74
N ASP A 78 -0.05 1.35 -14.25
CA ASP A 78 0.44 0.07 -13.76
C ASP A 78 1.48 0.20 -12.64
N LEU A 79 1.75 -0.92 -11.95
CA LEU A 79 2.82 -1.05 -10.94
C LEU A 79 4.24 -0.94 -11.55
N SER A 80 4.36 -0.77 -12.86
CA SER A 80 5.59 -0.92 -13.63
C SER A 80 6.74 0.04 -13.30
N PRO A 81 6.54 1.27 -12.80
CA PRO A 81 7.67 2.15 -12.48
C PRO A 81 8.25 1.87 -11.10
N VAL A 82 7.47 1.27 -10.20
CA VAL A 82 7.83 1.14 -8.79
C VAL A 82 8.16 -0.30 -8.47
N PHE A 83 7.24 -1.24 -8.75
CA PHE A 83 7.42 -2.64 -8.37
C PHE A 83 8.41 -3.36 -9.28
N LEU A 84 8.24 -3.29 -10.60
CA LEU A 84 9.06 -4.07 -11.53
C LEU A 84 10.57 -3.76 -11.46
N PRO A 85 11.01 -2.49 -11.37
CA PRO A 85 12.43 -2.16 -11.32
C PRO A 85 13.06 -2.53 -9.99
N GLN A 86 12.31 -2.39 -8.89
CA GLN A 86 12.83 -2.65 -7.55
C GLN A 86 12.82 -4.14 -7.17
N THR A 87 12.02 -4.96 -7.86
CA THR A 87 11.91 -6.41 -7.61
C THR A 87 12.59 -7.26 -8.68
N ALA A 88 13.43 -6.66 -9.54
CA ALA A 88 14.11 -7.36 -10.60
C ALA A 88 14.86 -8.59 -10.02
N PRO A 89 14.54 -9.82 -10.47
CA PRO A 89 15.14 -11.01 -9.88
C PRO A 89 16.63 -11.10 -10.21
N SER A 90 17.41 -11.69 -9.30
CA SER A 90 18.86 -11.82 -9.47
C SER A 90 19.27 -12.69 -10.66
N GLN A 91 18.37 -13.53 -11.17
CA GLN A 91 18.58 -14.33 -12.38
C GLN A 91 17.40 -14.16 -13.33
N SER A 92 17.69 -14.06 -14.62
CA SER A 92 16.67 -13.99 -15.67
C SER A 92 15.75 -15.22 -15.64
N GLY A 93 14.46 -15.00 -15.84
CA GLY A 93 13.44 -16.07 -15.87
C GLY A 93 12.92 -16.51 -14.50
N GLN A 94 13.41 -15.96 -13.39
CA GLN A 94 12.81 -16.26 -12.09
C GLN A 94 11.44 -15.59 -11.94
N VAL A 95 10.51 -16.36 -11.38
CA VAL A 95 9.15 -15.91 -11.07
C VAL A 95 9.14 -15.08 -9.79
N ARG A 96 8.28 -14.04 -9.77
CA ARG A 96 7.90 -13.26 -8.59
C ARG A 96 6.48 -13.62 -8.16
N LEU A 97 6.23 -13.68 -6.87
CA LEU A 97 4.89 -13.79 -6.29
C LEU A 97 4.53 -12.44 -5.67
N LEU A 98 3.39 -11.88 -6.06
CA LEU A 98 2.82 -10.67 -5.48
C LEU A 98 1.48 -11.01 -4.81
N ILE A 99 1.42 -10.79 -3.51
CA ILE A 99 0.23 -10.99 -2.67
C ILE A 99 -0.46 -9.63 -2.52
N LEU A 100 -1.77 -9.60 -2.78
CA LEU A 100 -2.57 -8.38 -2.80
C LEU A 100 -3.88 -8.60 -2.03
N ASP A 101 -4.38 -7.54 -1.41
CA ASP A 101 -5.78 -7.49 -1.05
C ASP A 101 -6.62 -7.45 -2.34
N GLY A 102 -7.79 -8.11 -2.36
CA GLY A 102 -8.61 -8.20 -3.57
C GLY A 102 -9.31 -6.89 -3.94
N HIS A 103 -8.77 -5.72 -3.59
CA HIS A 103 -9.42 -4.44 -3.84
C HIS A 103 -9.52 -4.16 -5.35
N GLY A 104 -10.61 -3.52 -5.79
CA GLY A 104 -10.97 -3.44 -7.21
C GLY A 104 -9.96 -2.75 -8.13
N SER A 105 -9.04 -1.95 -7.58
CA SER A 105 -7.90 -1.35 -8.28
C SER A 105 -6.86 -2.40 -8.73
N HIS A 106 -6.73 -3.50 -8.00
CA HIS A 106 -5.75 -4.57 -8.24
C HIS A 106 -6.26 -5.70 -9.14
N THR A 107 -7.49 -5.59 -9.64
CA THR A 107 -8.15 -6.64 -10.43
C THR A 107 -8.40 -6.24 -11.90
N THR A 108 -7.80 -5.14 -12.38
CA THR A 108 -7.96 -4.71 -13.77
C THR A 108 -7.25 -5.66 -14.74
N THR A 109 -7.80 -5.82 -15.94
CA THR A 109 -7.24 -6.74 -16.96
C THR A 109 -5.84 -6.29 -17.39
N GLU A 110 -5.65 -4.98 -17.54
CA GLU A 110 -4.38 -4.36 -17.91
C GLU A 110 -3.32 -4.67 -16.85
N PHE A 111 -3.67 -4.56 -15.57
CA PHE A 111 -2.79 -4.88 -14.46
C PHE A 111 -2.38 -6.36 -14.46
N MET A 112 -3.35 -7.27 -14.58
CA MET A 112 -3.09 -8.71 -14.62
C MET A 112 -2.23 -9.09 -15.84
N TRP A 113 -2.47 -8.46 -16.99
CA TRP A 113 -1.68 -8.66 -18.20
C TRP A 113 -0.22 -8.22 -18.03
N GLN A 114 0.01 -7.04 -17.44
CA GLN A 114 1.36 -6.56 -17.13
C GLN A 114 2.10 -7.51 -16.20
N CYS A 115 1.42 -8.04 -15.17
CA CYS A 115 2.02 -9.02 -14.27
C CYS A 115 2.40 -10.31 -15.01
N TYR A 116 1.51 -10.81 -15.87
CA TYR A 116 1.73 -12.02 -16.66
C TYR A 116 2.97 -11.91 -17.56
N ILE A 117 3.09 -10.85 -18.38
CA ILE A 117 4.23 -10.68 -19.29
C ILE A 117 5.56 -10.47 -18.57
N ASN A 118 5.52 -10.07 -17.29
CA ASN A 118 6.70 -9.84 -16.45
C ASN A 118 7.03 -11.02 -15.49
N ASN A 119 6.41 -12.20 -15.65
CA ASN A 119 6.60 -13.34 -14.75
C ASN A 119 6.28 -13.01 -13.26
N VAL A 120 5.27 -12.16 -13.05
CA VAL A 120 4.72 -11.86 -11.73
C VAL A 120 3.41 -12.64 -11.58
N HIS A 121 3.40 -13.61 -10.68
CA HIS A 121 2.21 -14.35 -10.30
C HIS A 121 1.47 -13.59 -9.21
N LEU A 122 0.16 -13.42 -9.41
CA LEU A 122 -0.72 -12.75 -8.46
C LEU A 122 -1.38 -13.78 -7.53
N LEU A 123 -1.41 -13.46 -6.24
CA LEU A 123 -2.21 -14.18 -5.24
C LEU A 123 -3.10 -13.17 -4.52
N PHE A 124 -4.39 -13.25 -4.77
CA PHE A 124 -5.39 -12.42 -4.11
C PHE A 124 -5.82 -13.06 -2.80
N LEU A 125 -5.79 -12.30 -1.70
CA LEU A 125 -6.34 -12.75 -0.44
C LEU A 125 -7.89 -12.79 -0.50
N PRO A 126 -8.53 -13.71 0.25
CA PRO A 126 -9.98 -13.78 0.30
C PRO A 126 -10.61 -12.45 0.76
N PRO A 127 -11.80 -12.09 0.23
CA PRO A 127 -12.50 -10.87 0.65
C PRO A 127 -12.70 -10.82 2.16
N HIS A 128 -12.57 -9.62 2.74
CA HIS A 128 -12.78 -9.35 4.17
C HIS A 128 -11.88 -10.13 5.14
N THR A 129 -10.76 -10.70 4.67
CA THR A 129 -9.82 -11.41 5.53
C THR A 129 -8.57 -10.61 5.88
N SER A 130 -8.53 -9.31 5.56
CA SER A 130 -7.35 -8.47 5.77
C SER A 130 -6.86 -8.54 7.23
N HIS A 131 -7.75 -8.33 8.19
CA HIS A 131 -7.50 -8.48 9.64
C HIS A 131 -6.96 -9.85 10.13
N VAL A 132 -6.92 -10.89 9.30
CA VAL A 132 -6.42 -12.23 9.65
C VAL A 132 -5.23 -12.64 8.80
N LEU A 133 -5.23 -12.26 7.52
CA LEU A 133 -4.33 -12.79 6.51
C LEU A 133 -3.41 -11.73 5.91
N GLN A 134 -3.65 -10.44 6.12
CA GLN A 134 -2.74 -9.37 5.69
C GLN A 134 -1.59 -9.25 6.68
N PRO A 135 -0.34 -9.57 6.28
CA PRO A 135 0.84 -9.38 7.12
C PRO A 135 1.17 -7.90 7.38
N LEU A 136 0.59 -6.97 6.62
CA LEU A 136 0.86 -5.52 6.69
C LEU A 136 -0.23 -4.73 7.42
N ASP A 137 -1.38 -5.34 7.72
CA ASP A 137 -2.41 -4.80 8.63
C ASP A 137 -2.04 -5.02 10.11
#